data_AF-A0A962PD94-F1
#
_entry.id   AF-A0A962PD94-F1
#
_cell.length_a   1.000
_cell.length_b   1.000
_cell.length_c   1.000
_cell.angle_alpha   90.00
_cell.angle_beta   90.00
_cell.angle_gamma   90.00
#
_symmetry.space_group_name_H-M   'P 1'
#
loop_
_entity.id
_entity.type
_entity.pdbx_description
1 polymer ?
#
loop_
_entity_poly.entity_id
_entity_poly.type
_entity_poly.pdbx_seq_one_letter_code
_entity_poly.pdbx_strand_id
1 'polypeptide(L)' 'YLSYLQCGESIIIMQENHAIAELSPAKNTSIVQRPFALCQQDFIVPDNFDEPLPDDILDAFEGK' A
#
# COMPACT_ATOMS: atom_id res chain seq x y z
N TYR A 1 -23.80 -19.46 -11.96
CA TYR A 1 -23.45 -18.15 -11.36
C TYR A 1 -22.16 -18.24 -10.58
N LEU A 2 -22.12 -18.96 -9.45
CA LEU A 2 -20.88 -19.09 -8.64
C LEU A 2 -19.70 -19.74 -9.39
N SER A 3 -19.98 -20.64 -10.33
CA SER A 3 -18.97 -21.24 -11.20
C SER A 3 -18.23 -20.22 -12.07
N TYR A 4 -18.90 -19.17 -12.55
CA TYR A 4 -18.29 -18.12 -13.37
C TYR A 4 -17.32 -17.26 -12.54
N LEU A 5 -17.69 -16.96 -11.30
CA LEU A 5 -16.81 -16.28 -10.33
C LEU A 5 -15.58 -17.13 -9.98
N GLN A 6 -15.75 -18.44 -9.83
CA GLN A 6 -14.62 -19.35 -9.59
C GLN A 6 -13.65 -19.43 -10.79
N CYS A 7 -14.15 -19.21 -12.01
CA CYS A 7 -13.33 -19.11 -13.23
C CYS A 7 -12.70 -17.73 -13.44
N GLY A 8 -12.94 -16.76 -12.55
CA GLY A 8 -12.34 -15.42 -12.62
C GLY A 8 -13.22 -14.33 -13.25
N GLU A 9 -14.48 -14.63 -13.59
CA GLU A 9 -15.40 -13.66 -14.21
C GLU A 9 -16.13 -12.81 -13.15
N SER A 10 -16.38 -11.53 -13.45
CA SER A 10 -17.21 -10.64 -12.62
C SER A 10 -18.68 -10.69 -13.04
N ILE A 11 -19.59 -10.50 -12.07
CA ILE A 11 -21.03 -10.47 -12.34
C ILE A 11 -21.65 -9.20 -11.75
N ILE A 12 -22.42 -8.49 -12.59
CA ILE A 12 -23.16 -7.28 -12.19
C ILE A 12 -24.55 -7.64 -11.72
N ILE A 13 -24.93 -7.17 -10.53
CA ILE A 13 -26.27 -7.31 -9.97
C ILE A 13 -27.08 -6.09 -10.39
N MET A 14 -28.18 -6.33 -11.11
CA MET A 14 -29.09 -5.30 -11.61
C MET A 14 -30.40 -5.33 -10.82
N GLN A 15 -30.92 -4.17 -10.41
CA GLN A 15 -32.26 -4.00 -9.86
C GLN A 15 -32.96 -2.89 -10.63
N GLU A 16 -34.18 -3.14 -11.11
CA GLU A 16 -34.95 -2.15 -11.90
C GLU A 16 -34.15 -1.54 -13.06
N ASN A 17 -33.36 -2.38 -13.75
CA ASN A 17 -32.48 -1.97 -14.85
C ASN A 17 -31.33 -1.03 -14.44
N HIS A 18 -31.04 -0.92 -13.15
CA HIS A 18 -29.90 -0.18 -12.59
C HIS A 18 -28.90 -1.14 -11.96
N ALA A 19 -27.60 -0.94 -12.24
CA ALA A 19 -26.54 -1.70 -11.59
C ALA A 19 -26.43 -1.27 -10.12
N ILE A 20 -26.62 -2.20 -9.19
CA ILE A 20 -26.60 -1.93 -7.74
C ILE A 20 -25.37 -2.49 -7.03
N ALA A 21 -24.74 -3.53 -7.59
CA ALA A 21 -23.55 -4.13 -7.02
C ALA A 21 -22.77 -4.93 -8.08
N GLU A 22 -21.48 -5.13 -7.83
CA GLU A 22 -20.63 -6.05 -8.58
C GLU A 22 -20.14 -7.13 -7.63
N LEU A 23 -20.31 -8.39 -8.02
CA LEU A 23 -19.65 -9.52 -7.38
C LEU A 23 -18.45 -9.90 -8.25
N SER A 24 -17.26 -9.82 -7.67
CA SER A 24 -16.02 -10.24 -8.31
C SER A 24 -15.36 -11.36 -7.51
N PRO A 25 -14.53 -12.20 -8.15
CA PRO A 25 -13.77 -13.23 -7.45
C PRO A 25 -12.90 -12.57 -6.38
N ALA A 26 -12.93 -13.12 -5.16
CA ALA A 26 -12.03 -12.66 -4.11
C ALA A 26 -10.59 -12.87 -4.58
N LYS A 27 -9.85 -11.77 -4.76
CA LYS A 27 -8.41 -11.85 -4.99
C LYS A 27 -7.82 -12.38 -3.70
N ASN A 28 -7.39 -13.64 -3.72
CA ASN A 28 -6.46 -14.14 -2.72
C ASN A 28 -5.16 -13.37 -2.98
N THR A 29 -5.07 -12.18 -2.40
CA THR A 29 -3.79 -11.52 -2.22
C THR A 29 -3.08 -12.43 -1.24
N SER A 30 -2.42 -13.46 -1.77
CA SER A 30 -1.34 -14.12 -1.05
C SER A 30 -0.58 -12.98 -0.40
N ILE A 31 -0.45 -13.02 0.92
CA ILE A 31 0.33 -12.03 1.66
C ILE A 31 1.77 -12.30 1.23
N VAL A 32 2.12 -11.84 0.03
CA VAL A 32 3.48 -11.87 -0.45
C VAL A 32 4.20 -10.95 0.50
N GLN A 33 5.22 -11.49 1.17
CA GLN A 33 6.08 -10.70 2.04
C GLN A 33 6.48 -9.45 1.28
N ARG A 34 6.23 -8.28 1.88
CA ARG A 34 6.59 -7.02 1.23
C ARG A 34 8.10 -7.05 1.00
N PRO A 35 8.58 -6.76 -0.22
CA PRO A 35 10.00 -6.66 -0.48
C PRO A 35 10.61 -5.62 0.46
N PHE A 36 11.70 -6.00 1.13
CA PHE A 36 12.45 -5.08 1.98
C PHE A 36 13.50 -4.34 1.14
N ALA A 37 13.97 -3.20 1.65
CA ALA A 37 15.03 -2.41 1.02
C ALA A 37 14.74 -2.01 -0.45
N LEU A 38 13.54 -1.52 -0.73
CA LEU A 38 13.16 -1.05 -2.08
C LEU A 38 14.07 0.07 -2.63
N CYS A 39 14.73 0.81 -1.75
CA CYS A 39 15.68 1.88 -2.09
C CYS A 39 17.13 1.46 -1.74
N GLN A 40 17.44 0.16 -1.76
CA GLN A 40 18.82 -0.28 -1.52
C GLN A 40 19.73 0.40 -2.52
N GLN A 41 20.87 0.94 -2.06
CA GLN A 41 21.87 1.66 -2.87
C GLN A 41 21.47 3.10 -3.30
N ASP A 42 20.20 3.48 -3.23
CA ASP A 42 19.78 4.86 -3.50
C ASP A 42 20.08 5.81 -2.34
N PHE A 43 20.24 5.26 -1.13
CA PHE A 43 20.59 6.01 0.07
C PHE A 43 21.86 5.43 0.70
N ILE A 44 22.89 6.27 0.82
CA ILE A 44 24.11 5.97 1.55
C ILE A 44 23.98 6.65 2.91
N VAL A 45 23.88 5.85 3.98
CA VAL A 45 23.83 6.35 5.35
C VAL A 45 25.18 7.02 5.65
N PRO A 46 25.22 8.31 6.00
CA PRO A 46 26.44 8.97 6.44
C PRO A 46 26.94 8.41 7.78
N ASP A 47 28.25 8.44 8.02
CA ASP A 47 28.86 7.91 9.26
C ASP A 47 28.36 8.64 10.53
N ASN A 48 27.89 9.87 10.39
CA ASN A 48 27.40 10.71 11.48
C ASN A 48 25.86 10.70 11.63
N PHE A 49 25.15 9.78 10.97
CA PHE A 49 23.69 9.76 10.99
C PHE A 49 23.10 9.62 12.40
N ASP A 50 23.78 8.87 13.28
CA ASP A 50 23.36 8.65 14.67
C ASP A 50 23.83 9.76 15.63
N GLU A 51 24.55 10.78 15.14
CA GLU A 51 24.92 11.94 15.96
C GLU A 51 23.70 12.81 16.28
N PRO A 52 23.71 13.53 17.43
CA PRO A 52 22.64 14.46 17.75
C PRO A 52 22.46 15.50 16.65
N LEU A 53 21.20 15.89 16.42
CA LEU A 53 20.89 16.96 15.48
C LEU A 53 21.51 18.29 15.95
N PRO A 54 22.00 19.12 15.03
CA PRO A 54 22.40 20.49 15.31
C PRO A 54 21.34 21.30 16.07
N ASP A 55 21.78 22.19 16.96
CA ASP A 55 20.89 23.00 17.82
C ASP A 55 19.93 23.87 17.01
N ASP A 56 20.36 24.44 15.87
CA ASP A 56 19.53 25.25 14.98
C ASP A 56 18.39 24.45 14.34
N ILE A 57 18.65 23.18 14.01
CA ILE A 57 17.63 22.27 13.52
C ILE A 57 16.66 21.93 14.65
N LEU A 58 17.17 21.60 15.85
CA LEU A 58 16.32 21.31 17.00
C LEU A 58 15.41 22.48 17.39
N ASP A 59 15.95 23.70 17.44
CA ASP A 59 15.19 24.91 17.73
C ASP A 59 14.07 25.13 16.70
N ALA A 60 14.35 24.88 15.40
CA ALA A 60 13.34 24.95 14.34
C ALA A 60 12.22 23.91 14.51
N PHE A 61 12.52 22.70 14.99
CA PHE A 61 11.52 21.67 15.31
C PHE A 61 10.72 22.02 16.58
N GLU A 62 11.35 22.65 17.56
CA GLU A 62 10.74 23.03 18.84
C GLU A 62 10.02 24.38 18.80
N GLY A 63 10.15 25.13 17.70
CA GLY A 63 9.51 26.44 17.50
C GLY A 63 10.10 27.56 18.35
N LYS A 64 11.40 27.48 18.64
CA LYS A 64 12.17 28.50 19.37
C LYS A 64 12.80 29.54 18.46
#